data_AF-A0A0Q9T2S4-F1
#
_entry.id   AF-A0A0Q9T2S4-F1
#
_cell.length_a   1.000
_cell.length_b   1.000
_cell.length_c   1.000
_cell.angle_alpha   90.00
_cell.angle_beta   90.00
_cell.angle_gamma   90.00
#
_symmetry.space_group_name_H-M   'P 1'
#
loop_
_entity.id
_entity.type
_entity.pdbx_description
1 polymer ?
#
loop_
_entity_poly.entity_id
_entity_poly.type
_entity_poly.pdbx_seq_one_letter_code
_entity_poly.pdbx_strand_id
1 'polypeptide(L)'
;MRHLLQYVSVDGILVYNIPRRRMTKDIVNMLVANLDDVQVFQSHDDTFHQVFTIGRKRAAKFIDRNEVGRILSLMEEGSTLERLPLLETPIYKVPSGNVSPKFFRSSRMDVDQVREVSRLSGLTLKGMEWSTPKQPSEKLQPLLPDKSMHKVLRMASGRLNGKVGRGDLLHVLKGIVKKSIVEDVQKNGNETVITEREVFKITFKTVNSVGDIRTIQS
;
A
#
# COMPACT_ATOMS: atom_id res chain seq x y z
N MET A 1 -3.20 -15.03 -11.12
CA MET A 1 -1.81 -15.27 -11.55
C MET A 1 -0.77 -14.92 -10.49
N ARG A 2 -0.77 -13.70 -9.91
CA ARG A 2 0.17 -13.32 -8.83
C ARG A 2 0.24 -14.32 -7.66
N HIS A 3 -0.91 -14.90 -7.28
CA HIS A 3 -0.97 -15.92 -6.25
C HIS A 3 -0.37 -17.27 -6.66
N LEU A 4 -0.27 -17.61 -7.95
CA LEU A 4 0.34 -18.88 -8.38
C LEU A 4 1.86 -18.83 -8.24
N LEU A 5 2.46 -17.68 -8.55
CA LEU A 5 3.90 -17.46 -8.44
C LEU A 5 4.43 -17.65 -7.02
N GLN A 6 3.60 -17.48 -5.98
CA GLN A 6 4.02 -17.68 -4.59
C GLN A 6 4.20 -19.17 -4.23
N TYR A 7 3.59 -20.08 -5.00
CA TYR A 7 3.65 -21.53 -4.76
C TYR A 7 4.75 -22.22 -5.56
N VAL A 8 5.37 -21.53 -6.53
CA VAL A 8 6.53 -22.03 -7.27
C VAL A 8 7.80 -21.69 -6.47
N SER A 9 8.70 -22.64 -6.26
CA SER A 9 10.00 -22.36 -5.64
C SER A 9 10.90 -21.55 -6.58
N VAL A 10 11.94 -20.91 -6.05
CA VAL A 10 13.04 -20.42 -6.90
C VAL A 10 13.60 -21.60 -7.70
N ASP A 11 13.92 -21.36 -8.97
CA ASP A 11 14.30 -22.37 -9.97
C ASP A 11 13.22 -23.42 -10.30
N GLY A 12 12.02 -23.29 -9.73
CA GLY A 12 10.87 -24.09 -10.11
C GLY A 12 10.33 -23.70 -11.49
N ILE A 13 9.66 -24.63 -12.17
CA ILE A 13 9.06 -24.38 -13.48
C ILE A 13 7.60 -24.01 -13.31
N LEU A 14 7.19 -22.91 -13.95
CA LEU A 14 5.79 -22.54 -14.10
C LEU A 14 5.32 -22.91 -15.51
N VAL A 15 4.32 -23.77 -15.60
CA VAL A 15 3.55 -24.00 -16.83
C VAL A 15 2.20 -23.31 -16.66
N TYR A 16 1.94 -22.31 -17.49
CA TYR A 16 0.73 -21.50 -17.40
C TYR A 16 -0.04 -21.50 -18.71
N ASN A 17 -1.29 -21.94 -18.68
CA ASN A 17 -2.20 -21.90 -19.81
C ASN A 17 -3.08 -20.64 -19.72
N ILE A 18 -3.10 -19.85 -20.79
CA ILE A 18 -3.95 -18.65 -20.89
C ILE A 18 -4.47 -18.48 -22.33
N PRO A 19 -5.70 -18.02 -22.56
CA PRO A 19 -6.16 -17.66 -23.90
C PRO A 19 -5.26 -16.57 -24.52
N ARG A 20 -4.90 -16.69 -25.80
CA ARG A 20 -4.03 -15.73 -26.50
C ARG A 20 -4.48 -14.29 -26.34
N ARG A 21 -5.78 -14.02 -26.48
CA ARG A 21 -6.40 -12.68 -26.33
C ARG A 21 -6.22 -12.06 -24.94
N ARG A 22 -5.98 -12.88 -23.91
CA ARG A 22 -5.74 -12.40 -22.54
C ARG A 22 -4.27 -12.16 -22.24
N MET A 23 -3.35 -12.46 -23.14
CA MET A 23 -1.93 -12.17 -22.93
C MET A 23 -1.63 -10.68 -23.20
N THR A 24 -2.12 -9.80 -22.31
CA THR A 24 -1.89 -8.36 -22.41
C THR A 24 -0.49 -7.97 -21.95
N LYS A 25 -0.05 -6.75 -22.29
CA LYS A 25 1.23 -6.16 -21.87
C LYS A 25 1.50 -6.29 -20.36
N ASP A 26 0.47 -6.12 -19.53
CA ASP A 26 0.62 -6.25 -18.07
C ASP A 26 0.94 -7.68 -17.63
N ILE A 27 0.34 -8.68 -18.30
CA ILE A 27 0.58 -10.09 -18.02
C ILE A 27 1.97 -10.50 -18.51
N VAL A 28 2.37 -10.06 -19.70
CA VAL A 28 3.72 -10.30 -20.24
C VAL A 28 4.79 -9.66 -19.35
N ASN A 29 4.61 -8.41 -18.96
CA ASN A 29 5.50 -7.74 -18.00
C ASN A 29 5.62 -8.53 -16.70
N MET A 30 4.49 -9.04 -16.17
CA MET A 30 4.50 -9.83 -14.95
C MET A 30 5.21 -11.19 -15.14
N LEU A 31 5.04 -11.84 -16.28
CA LEU A 31 5.72 -13.09 -16.61
C LEU A 31 7.24 -12.88 -16.69
N VAL A 32 7.70 -11.95 -17.54
CA VAL A 32 9.13 -11.62 -17.71
C VAL A 32 9.75 -11.11 -16.40
N ALA A 33 8.99 -10.36 -15.59
CA ALA A 33 9.46 -9.89 -14.29
C ALA A 33 9.84 -11.03 -13.33
N ASN A 34 9.13 -12.17 -13.38
CA ASN A 34 9.23 -13.24 -12.38
C ASN A 34 9.82 -14.54 -12.93
N LEU A 35 9.98 -14.67 -14.24
CA LEU A 35 10.45 -15.88 -14.90
C LEU A 35 11.68 -15.58 -15.78
N ASP A 36 12.59 -16.54 -15.79
CA ASP A 36 13.67 -16.71 -16.76
C ASP A 36 13.27 -17.73 -17.83
N ASP A 37 13.93 -17.66 -18.99
CA ASP A 37 13.73 -18.58 -20.13
C ASP A 37 12.25 -18.69 -20.56
N VAL A 38 11.57 -17.56 -20.75
CA VAL A 38 10.14 -17.55 -21.08
C VAL A 38 9.90 -17.99 -22.52
N GLN A 39 9.28 -19.16 -22.65
CA GLN A 39 8.84 -19.73 -23.93
C GLN A 39 7.32 -19.75 -24.01
N VAL A 40 6.79 -19.54 -25.21
CA VAL A 40 5.35 -19.49 -25.46
C VAL A 40 5.02 -20.41 -26.61
N PHE A 41 4.10 -21.34 -26.38
CA PHE A 41 3.67 -22.33 -27.35
C PHE A 41 2.17 -22.24 -27.58
N GLN A 42 1.72 -22.54 -28.79
CA GLN A 42 0.30 -22.74 -29.07
C GLN A 42 -0.15 -24.13 -28.59
N SER A 43 -1.37 -24.21 -28.08
CA SER A 43 -2.02 -25.48 -27.80
C SER A 43 -2.20 -26.32 -29.07
N HIS A 44 -2.30 -27.64 -28.91
CA HIS A 44 -2.68 -28.54 -30.01
C HIS A 44 -4.17 -28.42 -30.35
N ASP A 45 -4.97 -27.97 -29.39
CA ASP A 45 -6.39 -27.74 -29.53
C ASP A 45 -6.65 -26.27 -29.87
N ASP A 46 -7.21 -26.05 -31.05
CA ASP A 46 -7.53 -24.71 -31.57
C ASP A 46 -8.88 -24.20 -31.03
N THR A 47 -9.69 -25.03 -30.34
CA THR A 47 -11.03 -24.69 -29.85
C THR A 47 -11.04 -23.43 -28.97
N PHE A 48 -10.01 -23.25 -28.15
CA PHE A 48 -9.94 -22.14 -27.18
C PHE A 48 -8.81 -21.14 -27.45
N HIS A 49 -8.06 -21.32 -28.54
CA HIS A 49 -6.87 -20.52 -28.90
C HIS A 49 -5.97 -20.22 -27.69
N GLN A 50 -5.68 -21.27 -26.90
CA GLN A 50 -4.86 -21.17 -25.70
C GLN A 50 -3.37 -21.19 -26.05
N VAL A 51 -2.61 -20.45 -25.26
CA VAL A 51 -1.14 -20.47 -25.29
C VAL A 51 -0.60 -20.99 -23.96
N PHE A 52 0.44 -21.80 -24.05
CA PHE A 52 1.21 -22.28 -22.91
C PHE A 52 2.44 -21.41 -22.76
N THR A 53 2.53 -20.71 -21.63
CA THR A 53 3.76 -20.03 -21.22
C THR A 53 4.51 -20.93 -20.25
N ILE A 54 5.76 -21.23 -20.58
CA ILE A 54 6.68 -22.02 -19.75
C ILE A 54 7.85 -21.13 -19.39
N GLY A 55 8.26 -21.13 -18.13
CA GLY A 55 9.44 -20.41 -17.69
C GLY A 55 9.89 -20.85 -16.31
N ARG A 56 11.14 -20.54 -15.97
CA ARG A 56 11.76 -20.85 -14.68
C ARG A 56 11.57 -19.68 -13.73
N LYS A 57 11.09 -19.92 -12.51
CA LYS A 57 10.94 -18.85 -11.53
C LYS A 57 12.30 -18.35 -11.05
N ARG A 58 12.51 -17.04 -11.17
CA ARG A 58 13.75 -16.39 -10.78
C ARG A 58 13.75 -15.93 -9.32
N ALA A 59 14.94 -15.77 -8.75
CA ALA A 59 15.11 -15.31 -7.37
C ALA A 59 14.79 -13.82 -7.19
N ALA A 60 15.23 -12.98 -8.14
CA ALA A 60 15.09 -11.53 -8.10
C ALA A 60 14.29 -11.00 -9.30
N LYS A 61 13.33 -10.12 -9.05
CA LYS A 61 12.49 -9.57 -10.13
C LYS A 61 13.31 -8.67 -11.05
N PHE A 62 13.24 -8.92 -12.35
CA PHE A 62 13.89 -8.09 -13.36
C PHE A 62 13.05 -8.08 -14.64
N ILE A 63 12.87 -6.91 -15.25
CA ILE A 63 12.08 -6.76 -16.47
C ILE A 63 13.03 -6.46 -17.62
N ASP A 64 13.16 -7.41 -18.53
CA ASP A 64 13.80 -7.17 -19.82
C ASP A 64 12.75 -6.66 -20.82
N ARG A 65 12.91 -5.40 -21.26
CA ARG A 65 11.99 -4.78 -22.21
C ARG A 65 12.04 -5.44 -23.59
N ASN A 66 13.19 -6.01 -23.99
CA ASN A 66 13.34 -6.68 -25.27
C ASN A 66 12.54 -7.98 -25.29
N GLU A 67 12.63 -8.77 -24.20
CA GLU A 67 11.85 -10.01 -24.06
C GLU A 67 10.34 -9.74 -24.00
N VAL A 68 9.92 -8.66 -23.33
CA VAL A 68 8.52 -8.23 -23.33
C VAL A 68 8.06 -7.90 -24.75
N GLY A 69 8.86 -7.17 -25.51
CA GLY A 69 8.57 -6.85 -26.92
C GLY A 69 8.45 -8.11 -27.78
N ARG A 70 9.43 -9.03 -27.66
CA ARG A 70 9.45 -10.31 -28.38
C ARG A 70 8.18 -11.12 -28.16
N ILE A 71 7.76 -11.28 -26.90
CA ILE A 71 6.57 -12.05 -26.55
C ILE A 71 5.30 -11.37 -27.06
N LEU A 72 5.20 -10.04 -26.96
CA LEU A 72 4.05 -9.30 -27.47
C LEU A 72 3.90 -9.41 -28.99
N SER A 73 4.99 -9.32 -29.75
CA SER A 73 4.99 -9.52 -31.20
C SER A 73 4.53 -10.93 -31.60
N LEU A 74 4.84 -11.95 -30.79
CA LEU A 74 4.33 -13.31 -31.01
C LEU A 74 2.81 -13.42 -30.77
N MET A 75 2.21 -12.50 -29.99
CA MET A 75 0.77 -12.51 -29.71
C MET A 75 -0.06 -11.74 -30.73
N GLU A 76 0.55 -10.85 -31.52
CA GLU A 76 -0.13 -10.05 -32.56
C GLU A 76 -0.85 -10.92 -33.60
N GLU A 77 -1.95 -10.41 -34.16
CA GLU A 77 -2.74 -11.12 -35.16
C GLU A 77 -1.91 -11.36 -36.43
N GLY A 78 -1.75 -12.63 -36.83
CA GLY A 78 -0.92 -13.03 -37.98
C GLY A 78 0.40 -13.72 -37.61
N SER A 79 0.86 -13.60 -36.37
CA SER A 79 2.05 -14.31 -35.89
C SER A 79 1.76 -15.80 -35.67
N THR A 80 2.59 -16.66 -36.27
CA THR A 80 2.56 -18.11 -36.07
C THR A 80 3.34 -18.48 -34.81
N LEU A 81 2.68 -19.18 -33.90
CA LEU A 81 3.30 -19.74 -32.70
C LEU A 81 3.60 -21.21 -32.95
N GLU A 82 4.76 -21.67 -32.48
CA GLU A 82 5.07 -23.09 -32.52
C GLU A 82 4.13 -23.86 -31.58
N ARG A 83 3.65 -25.02 -32.04
CA ARG A 83 2.86 -25.92 -31.20
C ARG A 83 3.79 -26.61 -30.20
N LEU A 84 3.27 -26.88 -28.99
CA LEU A 84 4.02 -27.50 -27.89
C LEU A 84 4.69 -28.83 -28.31
N PRO A 85 6.00 -28.89 -28.56
CA PRO A 85 6.61 -30.09 -29.13
C PRO A 85 6.61 -31.24 -28.13
N LEU A 86 6.40 -32.46 -28.63
CA LEU A 86 6.66 -33.68 -27.88
C LEU A 86 8.17 -33.97 -27.97
N LEU A 87 8.90 -33.80 -26.88
CA LEU A 87 10.35 -33.99 -26.84
C LEU A 87 10.69 -35.23 -26.02
N GLU A 88 11.55 -36.08 -26.57
CA GLU A 88 12.09 -37.26 -25.86
C GLU A 88 13.05 -36.86 -24.73
N THR A 89 13.72 -35.72 -24.87
CA THR A 89 14.66 -35.18 -23.87
C THR A 89 14.05 -33.98 -23.13
N PRO A 90 14.07 -33.98 -21.78
CA PRO A 90 13.50 -32.88 -21.00
C PRO A 90 14.40 -31.64 -21.05
N ILE A 91 13.86 -30.52 -21.53
CA ILE A 91 14.56 -29.21 -21.56
C ILE A 91 14.75 -28.65 -20.15
N TYR A 92 13.76 -28.86 -19.27
CA TYR A 92 13.75 -28.30 -17.92
C TYR A 92 14.07 -29.36 -16.88
N LYS A 93 15.10 -29.11 -16.06
CA LYS A 93 15.41 -29.92 -14.86
C LYS A 93 14.70 -29.29 -13.67
N VAL A 94 13.73 -29.99 -13.10
CA VAL A 94 13.04 -29.57 -11.88
C VAL A 94 13.83 -30.10 -10.67
N PRO A 95 14.24 -29.25 -9.71
CA PRO A 95 14.89 -29.74 -8.50
C PRO A 95 13.94 -30.67 -7.73
N SER A 96 14.50 -31.74 -7.15
CA SER A 96 13.72 -32.70 -6.36
C SER A 96 13.05 -31.98 -5.18
N GLY A 97 11.73 -31.84 -5.25
CA GLY A 97 10.92 -31.31 -4.15
C GLY A 97 10.78 -32.33 -3.01
N ASN A 98 10.22 -31.90 -1.88
CA ASN A 98 9.89 -32.79 -0.77
C ASN A 98 8.97 -33.93 -1.26
N VAL A 99 9.46 -35.16 -1.17
CA VAL A 99 8.79 -36.39 -1.65
C VAL A 99 7.50 -36.69 -0.86
N SER A 100 7.30 -36.04 0.29
CA SER A 100 6.04 -36.07 1.05
C SER A 100 5.20 -34.81 0.75
N PRO A 101 4.28 -34.83 -0.23
CA PRO A 101 3.31 -33.75 -0.37
C PRO A 101 2.50 -33.66 0.93
N LYS A 102 2.52 -32.49 1.59
CA LYS A 102 1.62 -32.21 2.71
C LYS A 102 0.22 -32.08 2.15
N PHE A 103 -0.50 -33.20 2.06
CA PHE A 103 -1.90 -33.19 1.68
C PHE A 103 -2.68 -32.29 2.65
N PHE A 104 -3.42 -31.33 2.11
CA PHE A 104 -4.45 -30.64 2.87
C PHE A 104 -5.57 -31.65 3.14
N ARG A 105 -5.46 -32.38 4.26
CA ARG A 105 -6.53 -33.24 4.73
C ARG A 105 -7.51 -32.37 5.50
N SER A 106 -8.81 -32.53 5.25
CA SER A 106 -9.87 -32.05 6.12
C SER A 106 -9.82 -32.84 7.44
N SER A 107 -8.78 -32.61 8.24
CA SER A 107 -8.69 -33.14 9.59
C SER A 107 -9.59 -32.29 10.47
N ARG A 108 -10.38 -32.92 11.35
CA ARG A 108 -10.95 -32.21 12.49
C ARG A 108 -9.78 -31.73 13.34
N MET A 109 -9.49 -30.43 13.27
CA MET A 109 -8.45 -29.82 14.10
C MET A 109 -8.99 -29.73 15.52
N ASP A 110 -8.24 -30.28 16.46
CA ASP A 110 -8.51 -30.10 17.88
C ASP A 110 -8.29 -28.62 18.27
N VAL A 111 -8.92 -28.18 19.36
CA VAL A 111 -8.89 -26.78 19.82
C VAL A 111 -7.45 -26.29 20.02
N ASP A 112 -6.58 -27.15 20.55
CA ASP A 112 -5.17 -26.82 20.78
C ASP A 112 -4.38 -26.67 19.46
N GLN A 113 -4.69 -27.48 18.44
CA GLN A 113 -4.07 -27.34 17.12
C GLN A 113 -4.54 -26.06 16.42
N VAL A 114 -5.82 -25.71 16.55
CA VAL A 114 -6.35 -24.44 16.02
C VAL A 114 -5.68 -23.25 16.71
N ARG A 115 -5.49 -23.32 18.03
CA ARG A 115 -4.83 -22.28 18.80
C ARG A 115 -3.39 -22.05 18.32
N GLU A 116 -2.64 -23.12 18.10
CA GLU A 116 -1.25 -23.00 17.66
C GLU A 116 -1.14 -22.48 16.22
N VAL A 117 -1.95 -22.98 15.29
CA VAL A 117 -1.98 -22.49 13.91
C VAL A 117 -2.43 -21.04 13.84
N SER A 118 -3.45 -20.67 14.63
CA SER A 118 -3.94 -19.30 14.70
C SER A 118 -2.87 -18.36 15.24
N ARG A 119 -2.17 -18.74 16.32
CA ARG A 119 -1.08 -17.96 16.91
C ARG A 119 0.06 -17.70 15.92
N LEU A 120 0.43 -18.72 15.15
CA LEU A 120 1.51 -18.65 14.17
C LEU A 120 1.07 -18.04 12.82
N SER A 121 -0.22 -17.81 12.61
CA SER A 121 -0.70 -17.27 11.34
C SER A 121 -0.23 -15.83 11.14
N GLY A 122 0.18 -15.51 9.92
CA GLY A 122 0.60 -14.15 9.57
C GLY A 122 -0.51 -13.11 9.74
N LEU A 123 -1.79 -13.53 9.71
CA LEU A 123 -2.94 -12.66 9.97
C LEU A 123 -3.01 -12.28 11.45
N THR A 124 -2.91 -13.26 12.35
CA THR A 124 -2.92 -13.02 13.80
C THR A 124 -1.72 -12.20 14.22
N LEU A 125 -0.51 -12.51 13.71
CA LEU A 125 0.70 -11.74 14.03
C LEU A 125 0.56 -10.27 13.61
N LYS A 126 0.14 -10.00 12.37
CA LYS A 126 -0.09 -8.63 11.89
C LYS A 126 -1.23 -7.93 12.63
N GLY A 127 -2.31 -8.65 12.92
CA GLY A 127 -3.42 -8.14 13.70
C GLY A 127 -2.99 -7.75 15.10
N MET A 128 -2.16 -8.56 15.75
CA MET A 128 -1.60 -8.30 17.07
C MET A 128 -0.69 -7.06 17.05
N GLU A 129 0.12 -6.89 16.01
CA GLU A 129 0.94 -5.68 15.84
C GLU A 129 0.12 -4.40 15.68
N TRP A 130 -1.07 -4.47 15.09
CA TRP A 130 -1.96 -3.33 14.92
C TRP A 130 -2.79 -3.04 16.17
N SER A 131 -3.23 -4.08 16.87
CA SER A 131 -4.09 -3.95 18.05
C SER A 131 -3.31 -3.71 19.34
N THR A 132 -2.05 -4.15 19.41
CA THR A 132 -1.21 -4.01 20.60
C THR A 132 -0.34 -2.76 20.49
N PRO A 133 -0.54 -1.75 21.36
CA PRO A 133 0.31 -0.57 21.36
C PRO A 133 1.76 -0.96 21.64
N LYS A 134 2.68 -0.60 20.73
CA LYS A 134 4.08 -1.04 20.75
C LYS A 134 4.88 -0.57 21.97
N GLN A 135 4.35 0.39 22.72
CA GLN A 135 4.72 0.82 24.07
C GLN A 135 3.68 1.87 24.50
N PRO A 136 3.33 2.02 25.79
CA PRO A 136 2.65 3.22 26.26
C PRO A 136 3.58 4.40 25.92
N SER A 137 3.15 5.31 25.05
CA SER A 137 3.92 6.52 24.82
C SER A 137 4.03 7.27 26.16
N GLU A 138 5.25 7.63 26.58
CA GLU A 138 5.48 8.42 27.81
C GLU A 138 4.64 9.72 27.85
N LYS A 139 4.17 10.17 26.68
CA LYS A 139 3.29 11.30 26.52
C LYS A 139 1.94 10.83 25.99
N LEU A 140 0.87 11.23 26.69
CA LEU A 140 -0.51 11.11 26.24
C LEU A 140 -0.65 11.83 24.89
N GLN A 141 -0.80 11.07 23.81
CA GLN A 141 -1.08 11.60 22.48
C GLN A 141 -2.54 11.30 22.15
N PRO A 142 -3.37 12.31 21.83
CA PRO A 142 -4.76 12.07 21.49
C PRO A 142 -4.86 11.25 20.20
N LEU A 143 -5.83 10.32 20.17
CA LEU A 143 -6.08 9.43 19.02
C LEU A 143 -6.45 10.18 17.73
N LEU A 144 -6.97 11.41 17.86
CA LEU A 144 -7.26 12.31 16.75
C LEU A 144 -6.34 13.53 16.78
N PRO A 145 -5.97 14.09 15.61
CA PRO A 145 -5.28 15.36 15.54
C PRO A 145 -6.11 16.49 16.17
N ASP A 146 -5.43 17.42 16.85
CA ASP A 146 -6.07 18.54 17.53
C ASP A 146 -6.80 19.45 16.52
N LYS A 147 -8.14 19.44 16.56
CA LYS A 147 -9.00 20.35 15.80
C LYS A 147 -8.75 21.81 16.21
N SER A 148 -9.02 22.75 15.30
CA SER A 148 -8.88 24.20 15.53
C SER A 148 -9.56 24.67 16.81
N MET A 149 -10.77 24.17 17.10
CA MET A 149 -11.52 24.51 18.32
C MET A 149 -10.82 24.08 19.62
N HIS A 150 -10.13 22.93 19.63
CA HIS A 150 -9.38 22.49 20.82
C HIS A 150 -8.19 23.41 21.12
N LYS A 151 -7.55 23.94 20.07
CA LYS A 151 -6.47 24.94 20.21
C LYS A 151 -7.02 26.26 20.77
N VAL A 152 -8.15 26.72 20.25
CA VAL A 152 -8.85 27.93 20.76
C VAL A 152 -9.21 27.77 22.24
N LEU A 153 -9.76 26.62 22.64
CA LEU A 153 -10.15 26.36 24.03
C LEU A 153 -8.95 26.33 24.99
N ARG A 154 -7.85 25.67 24.59
CA ARG A 154 -6.60 25.67 25.39
C ARG A 154 -5.95 27.06 25.47
N MET A 155 -6.10 27.88 24.44
CA MET A 155 -5.67 29.28 24.47
C MET A 155 -6.53 30.11 25.43
N ALA A 156 -7.86 29.98 25.31
CA ALA A 156 -8.82 30.72 26.11
C ALA A 156 -8.72 30.38 27.61
N SER A 157 -8.40 29.13 27.95
CA SER A 157 -8.16 28.72 29.35
C SER A 157 -6.81 29.16 29.91
N GLY A 158 -5.97 29.83 29.10
CA GLY A 158 -4.64 30.28 29.49
C GLY A 158 -3.61 29.16 29.62
N ARG A 159 -3.95 27.92 29.26
CA ARG A 159 -3.05 26.74 29.34
C ARG A 159 -1.82 26.89 28.47
N LEU A 160 -1.91 27.71 27.42
CA LEU A 160 -0.83 27.99 26.47
C LEU A 160 -0.05 29.27 26.78
N ASN A 161 -0.41 30.00 27.84
CA ASN A 161 0.34 31.19 28.28
C ASN A 161 1.55 30.76 29.11
N GLY A 162 2.68 31.45 28.95
CA GLY A 162 3.84 31.28 29.82
C GLY A 162 5.18 31.44 29.12
N LYS A 163 6.23 31.00 29.82
CA LYS A 163 7.60 30.98 29.30
C LYS A 163 7.78 29.82 28.32
N VAL A 164 8.27 30.14 27.13
CA VAL A 164 8.56 29.18 26.06
C VAL A 164 10.02 29.34 25.63
N GLY A 165 10.69 28.23 25.35
CA GLY A 165 12.12 28.20 25.01
C GLY A 165 13.06 28.15 26.22
N ARG A 166 14.36 28.27 25.95
CA ARG A 166 15.47 28.21 26.92
C ARG A 166 16.62 29.11 26.44
N GLY A 167 17.39 29.67 27.38
CA GLY A 167 18.55 30.54 27.06
C GLY A 167 18.14 31.81 26.33
N ASP A 168 18.86 32.15 25.27
CA ASP A 168 18.62 33.35 24.45
C ASP A 168 17.30 33.30 23.65
N LEU A 169 16.70 32.11 23.54
CA LEU A 169 15.37 31.88 22.93
C LEU A 169 14.25 31.81 23.97
N LEU A 170 14.47 32.36 25.17
CA LEU A 170 13.44 32.47 26.18
C LEU A 170 12.48 33.61 25.82
N HIS A 171 11.22 33.25 25.56
CA HIS A 171 10.16 34.19 25.27
C HIS A 171 9.01 34.00 26.25
N VAL A 172 8.34 35.09 26.61
CA VAL A 172 7.04 35.04 27.28
C VAL A 172 5.96 35.13 26.21
N LEU A 173 5.13 34.09 26.13
CA LEU A 173 4.06 33.99 25.16
C LEU A 173 2.71 34.24 25.84
N LYS A 174 1.95 35.17 25.28
CA LYS A 174 0.56 35.48 25.64
C LYS A 174 -0.35 35.24 24.45
N GLY A 175 -1.21 34.25 24.59
CA GLY A 175 -2.26 33.96 23.65
C GLY A 175 -3.47 34.87 23.81
N ILE A 176 -4.02 35.32 22.69
CA ILE A 176 -5.23 36.13 22.62
C ILE A 176 -6.16 35.48 21.60
N VAL A 177 -7.40 35.21 22.01
CA VAL A 177 -8.46 34.72 21.13
C VAL A 177 -9.43 35.87 20.89
N LYS A 178 -9.68 36.21 19.63
CA LYS A 178 -10.69 37.22 19.26
C LYS A 178 -11.79 36.54 18.45
N LYS A 179 -13.03 36.65 18.94
CA LYS A 179 -14.22 36.29 18.17
C LYS A 179 -14.44 37.35 17.08
N SER A 180 -14.74 36.94 15.87
CA SER A 180 -15.07 37.80 14.74
C SER A 180 -16.23 37.18 13.97
N ILE A 181 -17.12 38.01 13.46
CA ILE A 181 -18.22 37.57 12.60
C ILE A 181 -17.80 37.89 11.17
N VAL A 182 -17.88 36.88 10.31
CA VAL A 182 -17.65 37.03 8.87
C VAL A 182 -18.99 36.84 8.20
N GLU A 183 -19.49 37.89 7.56
CA GLU A 183 -20.70 37.89 6.76
C GLU A 183 -20.36 37.53 5.32
N ASP A 184 -21.00 36.50 4.80
CA ASP A 184 -20.99 36.18 3.37
C ASP A 184 -22.37 36.52 2.79
N VAL A 185 -22.40 37.47 1.87
CA VAL A 185 -23.63 37.94 1.24
C VAL A 185 -23.70 37.39 -0.17
N GLN A 186 -24.56 36.39 -0.36
CA GLN A 186 -24.81 35.81 -1.67
C GLN A 186 -26.14 36.34 -2.22
N LYS A 187 -26.07 37.06 -3.35
CA LYS A 187 -27.26 37.51 -4.08
C LYS A 187 -27.62 36.48 -5.15
N ASN A 188 -28.80 35.88 -5.01
CA ASN A 188 -29.33 34.92 -5.98
C ASN A 188 -30.67 35.47 -6.51
N GLY A 189 -30.62 36.17 -7.65
CA GLY A 189 -31.81 36.80 -8.25
C GLY A 189 -32.44 37.88 -7.35
N ASN A 190 -33.68 37.64 -6.89
CA ASN A 190 -34.43 38.56 -6.02
C ASN A 190 -34.21 38.33 -4.51
N GLU A 191 -33.48 37.29 -4.12
CA GLU A 191 -33.25 36.97 -2.72
C GLU A 191 -31.80 37.25 -2.34
N THR A 192 -31.61 37.90 -1.18
CA THR A 192 -30.29 38.12 -0.58
C THR A 192 -30.16 37.18 0.61
N VAL A 193 -29.26 36.20 0.51
CA VAL A 193 -28.94 35.30 1.61
C VAL A 193 -27.69 35.83 2.31
N ILE A 194 -27.87 36.28 3.54
CA ILE A 194 -26.77 36.70 4.42
C ILE A 194 -26.42 35.52 5.32
N THR A 195 -25.21 35.00 5.18
CA THR A 195 -24.69 33.93 6.03
C THR A 195 -23.67 34.51 6.99
N GLU A 196 -24.02 34.59 8.27
CA GLU A 196 -23.11 34.95 9.34
C GLU A 196 -22.33 33.72 9.81
N ARG A 197 -21.00 33.78 9.75
CA ARG A 197 -20.11 32.76 10.31
C ARG A 197 -19.26 33.34 11.42
N GLU A 198 -19.37 32.75 12.60
CA GLU A 198 -18.47 33.06 13.71
C GLU A 198 -17.11 32.40 13.48
N VAL A 199 -16.04 33.20 13.54
CA VAL A 199 -14.66 32.77 13.38
C VAL A 199 -13.84 33.24 14.58
N PHE A 200 -13.08 32.32 15.17
CA PHE A 200 -12.15 32.62 16.26
C PHE A 200 -10.74 32.80 15.69
N LYS A 201 -10.23 34.04 15.73
CA LYS A 201 -8.86 34.36 15.31
C LYS A 201 -7.93 34.24 16.50
N ILE A 202 -6.86 33.48 16.34
CA ILE A 202 -5.83 33.28 17.36
C ILE A 202 -4.66 34.23 17.08
N THR A 203 -4.26 35.01 18.07
CA THR A 203 -3.10 35.91 17.98
C THR A 203 -2.17 35.61 19.15
N PHE A 204 -0.87 35.52 18.87
CA PHE A 204 0.17 35.36 19.87
C PHE A 204 0.95 36.66 20.01
N LYS A 205 1.09 37.15 21.24
CA LYS A 205 2.09 38.15 21.57
C LYS A 205 3.25 37.46 22.26
N THR A 206 4.45 37.70 21.75
CA THR A 206 5.69 37.17 22.31
C THR A 206 6.56 38.31 22.78
N VAL A 207 7.19 38.16 23.94
CA VAL A 207 8.15 39.12 24.50
C VAL A 207 9.47 38.41 24.70
N ASN A 208 10.54 38.94 24.12
CA ASN A 208 11.89 38.38 24.26
C ASN A 208 12.53 38.78 25.59
N SER A 209 13.64 38.12 25.96
CA SER A 209 14.48 38.49 27.12
C SER A 209 14.97 39.94 27.10
N VAL A 210 15.10 40.53 25.90
CA VAL A 210 15.52 41.93 25.67
C VAL A 210 14.34 42.92 25.75
N GLY A 211 13.10 42.43 25.86
CA GLY A 211 11.90 43.28 25.96
C GLY A 211 11.18 43.56 24.63
N ASP A 212 11.70 43.07 23.51
CA ASP A 212 11.06 43.22 22.20
C ASP A 212 9.74 42.45 22.11
N ILE A 213 8.68 43.15 21.67
CA ILE A 213 7.34 42.57 21.52
C ILE A 213 7.06 42.27 20.04
N ARG A 214 6.71 41.02 19.74
CA ARG A 214 6.27 40.58 18.41
C ARG A 214 4.87 39.99 18.45
N THR A 215 4.08 40.28 17.42
CA THR A 215 2.72 39.76 17.27
C THR A 215 2.68 38.77 16.09
N ILE A 216 2.19 37.56 16.34
CA ILE A 216 2.06 36.50 15.33
C ILE A 216 0.57 36.18 15.18
N GLN A 217 0.04 36.26 13.97
CA GLN A 217 -1.33 35.86 13.64
C GLN A 217 -1.31 34.54 12.85
N SER A 218 -2.25 33.65 13.21
CA SER A 218 -2.51 32.37 12.52
C SER A 218 -3.95 32.30 12.04
#